data_AF-A0A964BXK6-F1
#
_entry.id   AF-A0A964BXK6-F1
#
_cell.length_a   1.000
_cell.length_b   1.000
_cell.length_c   1.000
_cell.angle_alpha   90.00
_cell.angle_beta   90.00
_cell.angle_gamma   90.00
#
_symmetry.space_group_name_H-M   'P 1'
#
loop_
_entity.id
_entity.type
_entity.pdbx_description
1 polymer ?
#
loop_
_entity_poly.entity_id
_entity_poly.type
_entity_poly.pdbx_seq_one_letter_code
_entity_poly.pdbx_strand_id
1 'polypeptide(L)' 'MSELTTTYEWRDIPWQKLERKVFKLQKQIYRASSLGKRSKVRRLQRLLIKSWAARTLATRKVSQDNQGSAT' A
#
# COMPACT_ATOMS: atom_id res chain seq x y z
N MET A 1 34.32 -15.21 5.64
CA MET A 1 33.06 -15.07 4.90
C MET A 1 32.02 -14.51 5.85
N SER A 2 31.96 -13.17 6.01
CA SER A 2 30.85 -12.56 6.74
C SER A 2 29.68 -12.43 5.77
N GLU A 3 28.66 -13.24 6.00
CA GLU A 3 27.42 -13.22 5.23
C GLU A 3 26.83 -11.80 5.24
N LEU A 4 26.58 -11.26 4.05
CA LEU A 4 25.87 -10.01 3.84
C LEU A 4 24.38 -10.23 4.11
N THR A 5 24.01 -10.61 5.33
CA THR A 5 22.63 -10.52 5.80
C THR A 5 22.31 -9.05 6.03
N THR A 6 22.02 -8.34 4.93
CA THR A 6 21.44 -7.00 5.00
C THR A 6 20.05 -7.16 5.60
N THR A 7 19.95 -7.06 6.93
CA THR A 7 18.68 -7.03 7.65
C THR A 7 17.98 -5.72 7.31
N TYR A 8 17.12 -5.73 6.28
CA TYR A 8 16.22 -4.61 6.02
C TYR A 8 15.17 -4.57 7.13
N GLU A 9 15.38 -3.69 8.10
CA GLU A 9 14.46 -3.55 9.22
C GLU A 9 13.17 -2.85 8.77
N TRP A 10 12.05 -3.16 9.42
CA TRP A 10 10.77 -2.46 9.16
C TRP A 10 10.89 -0.93 9.30
N ARG A 11 11.86 -0.46 10.09
CA ARG A 11 12.15 0.95 10.32
C ARG A 11 12.77 1.64 9.09
N ASP A 12 13.47 0.89 8.23
CA ASP A 12 14.20 1.44 7.09
C ASP A 12 13.31 1.61 5.85
N ILE A 13 12.11 1.03 5.87
CA ILE A 13 11.15 1.17 4.78
C ILE A 13 10.69 2.64 4.70
N PRO A 14 10.75 3.29 3.53
CA PRO A 14 10.37 4.69 3.39
C PRO A 14 8.84 4.87 3.34
N TRP A 15 8.18 4.68 4.49
CA TRP A 15 6.72 4.62 4.66
C TRP A 15 5.96 5.76 3.97
N GLN A 16 6.39 7.00 4.17
CA GLN A 16 5.76 8.18 3.55
C GLN A 16 5.75 8.11 2.02
N LYS A 17 6.80 7.53 1.39
CA LYS A 17 6.85 7.39 -0.07
C LYS A 17 5.83 6.35 -0.54
N LEU A 18 5.66 5.25 0.20
CA LEU A 18 4.67 4.22 -0.09
C LEU A 18 3.25 4.79 0.04
N GLU A 19 2.97 5.50 1.13
CA GLU A 19 1.69 6.14 1.40
C GLU A 19 1.32 7.14 0.30
N ARG A 20 2.25 8.02 -0.09
CA ARG A 20 2.02 8.98 -1.19
C ARG A 20 1.69 8.28 -2.52
N LYS A 21 2.35 7.15 -2.83
CA LYS A 21 2.06 6.37 -4.05
C LYS A 21 0.66 5.78 -4.01
N VAL A 22 0.28 5.16 -2.89
CA VAL A 22 -1.04 4.56 -2.69
C VAL A 22 -2.15 5.62 -2.72
N PHE A 23 -1.94 6.74 -2.03
CA PHE A 23 -2.89 7.85 -1.98
C PHE A 23 -3.17 8.45 -3.36
N LYS A 24 -2.14 8.61 -4.20
CA LYS A 24 -2.32 9.06 -5.59
C LYS A 24 -3.20 8.11 -6.39
N LEU A 25 -3.00 6.79 -6.27
CA LEU A 25 -3.83 5.78 -6.94
C LEU A 25 -5.28 5.82 -6.43
N GLN A 26 -5.48 5.93 -5.11
CA GLN A 26 -6.81 6.07 -4.52
C GLN A 26 -7.53 7.33 -5.02
N LYS A 27 -6.86 8.49 -5.09
CA LYS A 27 -7.42 9.72 -5.68
C LYS A 27 -7.80 9.53 -7.16
N GLN A 28 -6.99 8.82 -7.94
CA GLN A 28 -7.31 8.53 -9.33
C GLN A 28 -8.53 7.61 -9.47
N ILE A 29 -8.67 6.63 -8.58
CA ILE A 29 -9.86 5.75 -8.50
C ILE A 29 -11.08 6.60 -8.18
N TYR A 30 -11.01 7.45 -7.14
CA TYR A 30 -12.09 8.36 -6.77
C TYR A 30 -12.52 9.24 -7.94
N ARG A 31 -11.58 9.96 -8.57
CA ARG A 31 -11.88 10.82 -9.72
C ARG A 31 -12.47 10.06 -10.90
N ALA A 32 -11.97 8.85 -11.20
CA ALA A 32 -12.52 8.02 -12.27
C ALA A 32 -13.93 7.53 -11.94
N SER A 33 -14.20 7.22 -10.67
CA SER A 33 -15.52 6.83 -10.16
C SER A 33 -16.53 7.97 -10.29
N SER A 34 -16.17 9.17 -9.83
CA SER A 34 -17.02 10.37 -9.93
C SER A 34 -17.39 10.72 -11.37
N LEU A 35 -16.52 10.39 -12.33
CA LEU A 35 -16.77 10.60 -13.77
C LEU A 35 -17.49 9.41 -14.46
N GLY A 36 -17.94 8.39 -13.70
CA GLY A 36 -18.61 7.21 -14.24
C GLY A 36 -17.72 6.27 -15.07
N LYS A 37 -16.39 6.44 -15.05
CA LYS A 37 -15.44 5.68 -15.89
C LYS A 37 -15.15 4.28 -15.31
N ARG A 38 -16.16 3.41 -15.32
CA ARG A 38 -16.14 2.06 -14.69
C ARG A 38 -14.97 1.18 -15.13
N SER A 39 -14.62 1.16 -16.43
CA SER A 39 -13.48 0.39 -16.94
C SER A 39 -12.14 0.86 -16.35
N LYS A 40 -11.95 2.18 -16.25
CA LYS A 40 -10.76 2.80 -15.66
C LYS A 40 -10.68 2.52 -14.16
N VAL A 41 -11.80 2.59 -13.44
CA VAL A 41 -11.88 2.23 -12.02
C VAL A 41 -11.40 0.79 -11.81
N ARG A 42 -11.96 -0.18 -12.55
CA ARG A 42 -11.55 -1.59 -12.43
C ARG A 42 -10.07 -1.80 -12.70
N ARG A 43 -9.51 -1.13 -13.72
CA ARG A 43 -8.08 -1.20 -14.03
C ARG A 43 -7.23 -0.66 -12.88
N LEU A 44 -7.59 0.49 -12.33
CA LEU A 44 -6.85 1.13 -11.24
C LEU A 44 -6.97 0.34 -9.92
N GLN A 45 -8.13 -0.24 -9.62
CA GLN A 45 -8.30 -1.13 -8.47
C GLN A 45 -7.41 -2.38 -8.57
N ARG A 46 -7.35 -3.02 -9.74
CA ARG A 46 -6.44 -4.16 -9.97
C ARG A 46 -4.97 -3.74 -9.79
N LEU A 47 -4.59 -2.55 -10.27
CA LEU A 47 -3.26 -2.01 -10.06
C LEU A 47 -2.96 -1.77 -8.56
N LEU A 48 -3.92 -1.21 -7.82
CA LEU A 48 -3.79 -0.99 -6.38
C LEU A 48 -3.55 -2.29 -5.62
N ILE A 49 -4.34 -3.34 -5.90
CA ILE A 49 -4.22 -4.65 -5.24
C ILE A 49 -2.87 -5.32 -5.54
N LYS A 50 -2.37 -5.21 -6.78
CA LYS A 50 -1.07 -5.77 -7.19
C LYS A 50 0.13 -4.96 -6.68
N SER A 51 -0.07 -3.72 -6.26
CA SER A 51 1.00 -2.82 -5.82
C SER A 51 1.72 -3.36 -4.60
N TRP A 52 3.05 -3.45 -4.67
CA TRP A 52 3.88 -3.78 -3.51
C TRP A 52 3.67 -2.77 -2.37
N ALA A 53 3.68 -1.47 -2.69
CA ALA A 53 3.48 -0.41 -1.69
C ALA A 53 2.14 -0.55 -0.94
N ALA A 54 1.06 -0.94 -1.63
CA ALA A 54 -0.23 -1.14 -0.98
C ALA A 54 -0.25 -2.37 -0.08
N ARG A 55 0.36 -3.48 -0.54
CA ARG A 55 0.49 -4.71 0.26
C ARG A 55 1.34 -4.48 1.50
N THR A 56 2.50 -3.84 1.37
CA THR A 56 3.40 -3.53 2.50
C THR A 56 2.73 -2.65 3.55
N LEU A 57 1.97 -1.63 3.14
CA LEU A 57 1.20 -0.80 4.08
C LEU A 57 0.08 -1.60 4.77
N ALA A 58 -0.61 -2.47 4.03
CA ALA A 58 -1.64 -3.32 4.61
C ALA A 58 -1.05 -4.29 5.65
N THR A 59 0.10 -4.91 5.35
CA THR A 59 0.82 -5.77 6.30
C THR A 59 1.22 -4.98 7.54
N ARG A 60 1.86 -3.81 7.40
CA ARG A 60 2.21 -2.95 8.54
C ARG A 60 0.98 -2.66 9.40
N LYS A 61 -0.13 -2.25 8.78
CA LYS A 61 -1.36 -1.95 9.50
C LYS A 61 -1.84 -3.13 10.34
N VAL A 62 -1.89 -4.33 9.77
CA VAL A 62 -2.34 -5.53 10.49
C VAL A 62 -1.34 -5.96 11.57
N SER A 63 -0.04 -5.87 11.32
CA SER A 63 0.99 -6.39 12.22
C SER A 63 1.45 -5.43 13.32
N GLN A 64 1.34 -4.12 13.11
CA GLN A 64 1.93 -3.10 13.99
C GLN A 64 0.90 -2.09 14.48
N ASP A 65 0.01 -1.61 13.61
CA ASP A 65 -0.87 -0.48 13.94
C ASP A 65 -2.21 -0.94 14.54
N ASN A 66 -2.69 -2.13 14.16
CA ASN A 66 -3.94 -2.69 14.67
C ASN A 66 -3.72 -3.28 16.07
N GLN A 67 -4.53 -2.88 17.06
CA GLN A 67 -4.48 -3.41 18.43
C GLN A 67 -5.09 -4.82 18.60
N GLY A 68 -5.55 -5.45 17.51
CA GLY A 68 -6.21 -6.76 17.54
C GLY A 68 -7.66 -6.71 18.04
N SER A 69 -8.31 -7.88 18.08
CA SER A 69 -9.68 -8.08 18.60
C SER A 69 -9.68 -8.39 20.10
N ALA A 70 -8.96 -7.57 20.88
CA ALA A 70 -8.88 -7.70 22.34
C ALA A 70 -9.67 -6.58 23.05
N THR A 71 -10.71 -6.06 22.38
CA THR A 71 -11.68 -5.12 22.96
C THR A 71 -13.07 -5.50 22.50
#